data_AF-A0A3A0A6C2-F1
#
_entry.id   AF-A0A3A0A6C2-F1
#
_cell.length_a   1.000
_cell.length_b   1.000
_cell.length_c   1.000
_cell.angle_alpha   90.00
_cell.angle_beta   90.00
_cell.angle_gamma   90.00
#
_symmetry.space_group_name_H-M   'P 1'
#
loop_
_entity.id
_entity.type
_entity.pdbx_description
1 polymer ?
#
loop_
_entity_poly.entity_id
_entity_poly.type
_entity_poly.pdbx_seq_one_letter_code
_entity_poly.pdbx_strand_id
1 'polypeptide(L)'
;MGLALTILGAIGTFLGVPALGQQIRTDIPGVRCWFPVPMEEGKFTLAMAPFVTVDESGRAHITQDGRKLAQLLYTRLEGSFAELDLNVPYELRGPHSTCPVTGGDREARAASAEELAATLGADVVIYGALVEQEGSAELQPEFYVSYRGFTEAADLVGPHELGRPVRVDVPVQAQTLEGVAEHPVNARAKALSLIALGLASYALDDYHQAFAYFEAAEQTPNWPTSAGKELVYLLLGNASSQLAATTLDSAYVDEALDYYDTALEIAPDFARALAGKAAATYQLALGDLETRRGSQVDPALLDESEAIYRAVLETPAPEAAEIDLKVHFGLGQIFLVRHYVEGGDWLAQARAE
;
A
#
# COMPACT_ATOMS: atom_id res chain seq x y z
N MET A 1 -21.78 -17.16 -22.41
CA MET A 1 -20.36 -17.07 -22.79
C MET A 1 -19.47 -17.97 -21.93
N GLY A 2 -19.67 -18.02 -20.60
CA GLY A 2 -18.89 -18.90 -19.70
C GLY A 2 -18.84 -20.38 -20.11
N LEU A 3 -19.97 -20.96 -20.56
CA LEU A 3 -20.03 -22.36 -21.01
C LEU A 3 -19.20 -22.64 -22.28
N ALA A 4 -19.05 -21.66 -23.17
CA ALA A 4 -18.26 -21.82 -24.40
C ALA A 4 -16.74 -21.73 -24.13
N LEU A 5 -16.34 -20.91 -23.16
CA LEU A 5 -14.94 -20.77 -22.74
C LEU A 5 -14.46 -21.98 -21.92
N THR A 6 -15.33 -22.57 -21.08
CA THR A 6 -14.99 -23.84 -20.40
C THR A 6 -14.86 -25.00 -21.39
N ILE A 7 -15.70 -25.05 -22.44
CA ILE A 7 -15.57 -26.04 -23.52
C ILE A 7 -14.25 -25.84 -24.30
N LEU A 8 -13.88 -24.60 -24.64
CA LEU A 8 -12.61 -24.30 -25.32
C LEU A 8 -11.38 -24.63 -24.47
N GLY A 9 -11.44 -24.34 -23.16
CA GLY A 9 -10.39 -24.72 -22.21
C GLY A 9 -10.21 -26.24 -22.14
N ALA A 10 -11.32 -26.98 -22.01
CA ALA A 10 -11.31 -28.44 -21.98
C ALA A 10 -10.80 -29.05 -23.29
N ILE A 11 -11.15 -28.48 -24.44
CA ILE A 11 -10.63 -28.91 -25.75
C ILE A 11 -9.11 -28.69 -25.84
N GLY A 12 -8.59 -27.55 -25.35
CA GLY A 12 -7.15 -27.28 -25.34
C GLY A 12 -6.36 -28.27 -24.48
N THR A 13 -6.90 -28.66 -23.32
CA THR A 13 -6.31 -29.71 -22.48
C THR A 13 -6.38 -31.08 -23.16
N PHE A 14 -7.50 -31.38 -23.82
CA PHE A 14 -7.70 -32.64 -24.53
C PHE A 14 -6.79 -32.78 -25.77
N LEU A 15 -6.44 -31.66 -26.41
CA LEU A 15 -5.54 -31.60 -27.56
C LEU A 15 -4.05 -31.49 -27.18
N GLY A 16 -3.71 -31.51 -25.88
CA GLY A 16 -2.33 -31.44 -25.42
C GLY A 16 -1.66 -30.09 -25.68
N VAL A 17 -2.44 -29.01 -25.86
CA VAL A 17 -1.93 -27.65 -26.04
C VAL A 17 -2.41 -26.76 -24.87
N PRO A 18 -1.89 -26.97 -23.65
CA PRO A 18 -2.27 -26.16 -22.48
C PRO A 18 -1.98 -24.67 -22.70
N ALA A 19 -1.01 -24.34 -23.56
CA ALA A 19 -0.68 -22.96 -23.96
C ALA A 19 -1.86 -22.25 -24.67
N LEU A 20 -2.73 -22.95 -25.39
CA LEU A 20 -3.83 -22.34 -26.14
C LEU A 20 -4.84 -21.66 -25.21
N GLY A 21 -5.09 -22.27 -24.04
CA GLY A 21 -5.99 -21.72 -23.04
C GLY A 21 -5.44 -20.45 -22.38
N GLN A 22 -4.13 -20.40 -22.12
CA GLN A 22 -3.49 -19.18 -21.62
C GLN A 22 -3.46 -18.08 -22.68
N GLN A 23 -3.11 -18.43 -23.92
CA GLN A 23 -2.99 -17.48 -25.02
C GLN A 23 -4.34 -16.81 -25.37
N ILE A 24 -5.45 -17.55 -25.36
CA ILE A 24 -6.79 -16.96 -25.57
C ILE A 24 -7.17 -16.00 -24.43
N ARG A 25 -6.75 -16.29 -23.20
CA ARG A 25 -7.02 -15.42 -22.03
C ARG A 25 -6.17 -14.16 -22.04
N THR A 26 -4.95 -14.21 -22.56
CA THR A 26 -4.06 -13.04 -22.62
C THR A 26 -4.38 -12.12 -23.79
N ASP A 27 -4.73 -12.68 -24.95
CA ASP A 27 -4.74 -11.95 -26.22
C ASP A 27 -6.09 -11.27 -26.52
N ILE A 28 -7.17 -11.68 -25.84
CA ILE A 28 -8.51 -11.10 -26.03
C ILE A 28 -8.85 -10.21 -24.82
N PRO A 29 -8.82 -8.87 -24.95
CA PRO A 29 -8.99 -7.94 -23.82
C PRO A 29 -10.24 -8.18 -22.97
N GLY A 30 -11.37 -8.49 -23.61
CA GLY A 30 -12.63 -8.75 -22.90
C GLY A 30 -12.66 -10.08 -22.14
N VAL A 31 -11.94 -11.10 -22.62
CA VAL A 31 -11.87 -12.41 -21.94
C VAL A 31 -10.92 -12.34 -20.74
N ARG A 32 -9.84 -11.58 -20.85
CA ARG A 32 -8.86 -11.40 -19.78
C ARG A 32 -9.48 -10.89 -18.49
N CYS A 33 -10.42 -9.97 -18.58
CA CYS A 33 -11.07 -9.40 -17.40
C CYS A 33 -12.16 -10.26 -16.79
N TRP A 34 -12.66 -11.25 -17.52
CA TRP A 34 -13.63 -12.19 -16.95
C TRP A 34 -12.95 -13.42 -16.36
N PHE A 35 -11.75 -13.76 -16.84
CA PHE A 35 -10.98 -14.92 -16.40
C PHE A 35 -9.48 -14.59 -16.37
N PRO A 36 -9.04 -13.70 -15.48
CA PRO A 36 -7.62 -13.39 -15.37
C PRO A 36 -6.85 -14.63 -14.88
N VAL A 37 -5.59 -14.73 -15.28
CA VAL A 37 -4.68 -15.76 -14.79
C VAL A 37 -4.21 -15.33 -13.40
N PRO A 38 -4.37 -16.12 -12.33
CA PRO A 38 -3.80 -15.76 -11.03
C PRO A 38 -2.28 -15.59 -11.12
N MET A 39 -1.72 -14.73 -10.29
CA MET A 39 -0.28 -14.58 -10.08
C MET A 39 0.23 -15.76 -9.25
N GLU A 40 1.53 -16.04 -9.36
CA GLU A 40 2.16 -17.20 -8.74
C GLU A 40 2.20 -17.07 -7.21
N GLU A 41 1.82 -18.15 -6.52
CA GLU A 41 1.94 -18.22 -5.05
C GLU A 41 3.39 -18.37 -4.61
N GLY A 42 3.73 -17.80 -3.46
CA GLY A 42 5.10 -17.86 -2.91
C GLY A 42 6.09 -16.86 -3.53
N LYS A 43 5.59 -15.94 -4.37
CA LYS A 43 6.34 -14.77 -4.86
C LYS A 43 5.73 -13.50 -4.31
N PHE A 44 6.53 -12.43 -4.23
CA PHE A 44 5.96 -11.10 -4.11
C PHE A 44 5.34 -10.69 -5.45
N THR A 45 4.06 -10.33 -5.44
CA THR A 45 3.27 -10.12 -6.65
C THR A 45 2.76 -8.69 -6.74
N LEU A 46 3.11 -8.01 -7.83
CA LEU A 46 2.69 -6.64 -8.09
C LEU A 46 2.00 -6.53 -9.45
N ALA A 47 0.78 -5.99 -9.45
CA ALA A 47 0.00 -5.73 -10.65
C ALA A 47 -0.20 -4.22 -10.83
N MET A 48 0.07 -3.70 -12.01
CA MET A 48 -0.30 -2.33 -12.38
C MET A 48 -1.51 -2.36 -13.29
N ALA A 49 -2.59 -1.69 -12.90
CA ALA A 49 -3.80 -1.50 -13.70
C ALA A 49 -3.62 -0.37 -14.73
N PRO A 50 -4.29 -0.41 -15.90
CA PRO A 50 -4.37 0.75 -16.77
C PRO A 50 -5.10 1.89 -16.03
N PHE A 51 -4.58 3.11 -16.15
CA PHE A 51 -5.23 4.26 -15.55
C PHE A 51 -6.52 4.62 -16.29
N VAL A 52 -7.53 4.97 -15.50
CA VAL A 52 -8.83 5.41 -16.00
C VAL A 52 -8.89 6.92 -16.09
N THR A 53 -9.74 7.44 -16.96
CA THR A 53 -10.09 8.86 -17.02
C THR A 53 -11.46 9.05 -16.41
N VAL A 54 -11.60 10.03 -15.52
CA VAL A 54 -12.86 10.39 -14.88
C VAL A 54 -13.36 11.67 -15.53
N ASP A 55 -14.53 11.58 -16.17
CA ASP A 55 -15.18 12.74 -16.80
C ASP A 55 -15.84 13.66 -15.76
N GLU A 56 -16.34 14.82 -16.19
CA GLU A 56 -17.05 15.79 -15.33
C GLU A 56 -18.27 15.21 -14.61
N SER A 57 -18.83 14.11 -15.11
CA SER A 57 -19.97 13.41 -14.49
C SER A 57 -19.54 12.35 -13.47
N GLY A 58 -18.24 12.22 -13.20
CA GLY A 58 -17.68 11.21 -12.30
C GLY A 58 -17.63 9.81 -12.91
N ARG A 59 -17.75 9.66 -14.24
CA ARG A 59 -17.72 8.34 -14.88
C ARG A 59 -16.30 7.99 -15.32
N ALA A 60 -15.79 6.90 -14.74
CA ALA A 60 -14.52 6.32 -15.13
C ALA A 60 -14.62 5.59 -16.48
N HIS A 61 -13.70 5.88 -17.40
CA HIS A 61 -13.57 5.20 -18.67
C HIS A 61 -12.10 5.09 -19.10
N ILE A 62 -11.76 4.13 -19.96
CA ILE A 62 -10.37 3.90 -20.37
C ILE A 62 -10.03 4.76 -21.58
N THR A 63 -9.00 5.59 -21.46
CA THR A 63 -8.46 6.39 -22.57
C THR A 63 -7.13 5.84 -23.08
N GLN A 64 -6.67 6.35 -24.23
CA GLN A 64 -5.32 6.02 -24.71
C GLN A 64 -4.24 6.65 -23.83
N ASP A 65 -4.48 7.86 -23.32
CA ASP A 65 -3.53 8.59 -22.49
C ASP A 65 -3.31 7.93 -21.13
N GLY A 66 -4.38 7.48 -20.46
CA GLY A 66 -4.25 6.72 -19.21
C GLY A 66 -3.47 5.42 -19.37
N ARG A 67 -3.69 4.69 -20.47
CA ARG A 67 -2.91 3.47 -20.79
C ARG A 67 -1.44 3.76 -21.05
N LYS A 68 -1.13 4.81 -21.82
CA LYS A 68 0.25 5.20 -22.08
C LYS A 68 0.98 5.57 -20.79
N LEU A 69 0.33 6.37 -19.94
CA LEU A 69 0.91 6.83 -18.69
C LEU A 69 1.17 5.69 -17.70
N ALA A 70 0.21 4.78 -17.54
CA ALA A 70 0.42 3.55 -16.77
C ALA A 70 1.57 2.71 -17.35
N GLN A 71 1.64 2.55 -18.67
CA GLN A 71 2.71 1.78 -19.30
C GLN A 71 4.09 2.42 -19.09
N LEU A 72 4.21 3.75 -19.17
CA LEU A 72 5.45 4.47 -18.89
C LEU A 72 5.92 4.26 -17.44
N LEU A 73 5.01 4.35 -16.48
CA LEU A 73 5.30 4.09 -15.07
C LEU A 73 5.72 2.63 -14.84
N TYR A 74 5.00 1.69 -15.45
CA TYR A 74 5.32 0.27 -15.36
C TYR A 74 6.71 -0.04 -15.91
N THR A 75 7.09 0.47 -17.08
CA THR A 75 8.42 0.23 -17.67
C THR A 75 9.54 0.70 -16.73
N ARG A 76 9.34 1.83 -16.03
CA ARG A 76 10.31 2.34 -15.06
C ARG A 76 10.37 1.49 -13.79
N LEU A 77 9.21 1.04 -13.31
CA LEU A 77 9.10 0.12 -12.19
C LEU A 77 9.82 -1.19 -12.49
N GLU A 78 9.52 -1.80 -13.63
CA GLU A 78 10.14 -3.04 -14.11
C GLU A 78 11.66 -2.89 -14.25
N GLY A 79 12.13 -1.77 -14.81
CA GLY A 79 13.56 -1.45 -14.86
C GLY A 79 14.20 -1.38 -13.47
N SER A 80 13.51 -0.79 -12.49
CA SER A 80 14.01 -0.69 -11.10
C SER A 80 14.13 -2.07 -10.44
N PHE A 81 13.17 -2.96 -10.66
CA PHE A 81 13.21 -4.34 -10.19
C PHE A 81 14.27 -5.20 -10.90
N ALA A 82 14.54 -4.94 -12.19
CA ALA A 82 15.51 -5.67 -12.98
C ALA A 82 16.97 -5.26 -12.67
N GLU A 83 17.20 -4.00 -12.30
CA GLU A 83 18.52 -3.49 -11.89
C GLU A 83 18.95 -3.98 -10.51
N LEU A 84 17.99 -4.40 -9.68
CA LEU A 84 18.23 -4.86 -8.33
C LEU A 84 18.34 -6.38 -8.29
N ASP A 85 19.40 -6.86 -7.65
CA ASP A 85 19.50 -8.28 -7.27
C ASP A 85 18.62 -8.50 -6.04
N LEU A 86 17.31 -8.52 -6.27
CA LEU A 86 16.36 -8.91 -5.24
C LEU A 86 16.59 -10.38 -4.96
N ASN A 87 17.02 -10.70 -3.74
CA ASN A 87 17.15 -12.08 -3.24
C ASN A 87 15.78 -12.78 -3.07
N VAL A 88 14.78 -12.34 -3.81
CA VAL A 88 13.37 -12.60 -3.61
C VAL A 88 12.74 -12.94 -4.95
N PRO A 89 12.00 -14.05 -5.06
CA PRO A 89 11.21 -14.31 -6.24
C PRO A 89 10.02 -13.34 -6.31
N TYR A 90 9.90 -12.62 -7.42
CA TYR A 90 8.79 -11.70 -7.66
C TYR A 90 8.12 -11.96 -9.00
N GLU A 91 6.86 -11.51 -9.13
CA GLU A 91 6.13 -11.44 -10.40
C GLU A 91 5.57 -10.02 -10.57
N LEU A 92 5.91 -9.38 -11.68
CA LEU A 92 5.34 -8.09 -12.08
C LEU A 92 4.35 -8.29 -13.21
N ARG A 93 3.23 -7.58 -13.16
CA ARG A 93 2.22 -7.58 -14.23
C ARG A 93 1.84 -6.19 -14.67
N GLY A 94 2.11 -5.88 -15.93
CA GLY A 94 1.85 -4.55 -16.49
C GLY A 94 0.38 -4.26 -16.84
N PRO A 95 0.07 -2.99 -17.15
CA PRO A 95 -1.30 -2.52 -17.45
C PRO A 95 -1.91 -3.16 -18.70
N HIS A 96 -1.08 -3.67 -19.60
CA HIS A 96 -1.53 -4.40 -20.77
C HIS A 96 -1.95 -5.84 -20.44
N SER A 97 -1.73 -6.35 -19.22
CA SER A 97 -2.03 -7.71 -18.76
C SER A 97 -3.00 -7.74 -17.57
N THR A 98 -3.45 -6.59 -17.10
CA THR A 98 -4.40 -6.42 -16.00
C THR A 98 -5.69 -5.78 -16.49
N CYS A 99 -6.66 -5.63 -15.59
CA CYS A 99 -7.94 -4.99 -15.85
C CYS A 99 -7.99 -3.61 -15.21
N PRO A 100 -8.77 -2.67 -15.78
CA PRO A 100 -8.92 -1.35 -15.19
C PRO A 100 -9.51 -1.45 -13.79
N VAL A 101 -8.96 -0.66 -12.87
CA VAL A 101 -9.63 -0.36 -11.60
C VAL A 101 -10.67 0.72 -11.91
N THR A 102 -11.94 0.39 -11.68
CA THR A 102 -13.08 1.26 -12.01
C THR A 102 -13.57 2.02 -10.78
N GLY A 103 -14.28 3.13 -10.98
CA GLY A 103 -14.82 3.94 -9.89
C GLY A 103 -14.67 5.44 -10.16
N GLY A 104 -15.74 6.19 -9.94
CA GLY A 104 -15.74 7.65 -10.14
C GLY A 104 -14.98 8.41 -9.06
N ASP A 105 -15.09 7.92 -7.82
CA ASP A 105 -14.43 8.45 -6.64
C ASP A 105 -13.36 7.48 -6.12
N ARG A 106 -12.65 7.93 -5.08
CA ARG A 106 -11.54 7.20 -4.47
C ARG A 106 -12.00 5.89 -3.82
N GLU A 107 -13.13 5.91 -3.13
CA GLU A 107 -13.63 4.75 -2.38
C GLU A 107 -14.05 3.62 -3.32
N ALA A 108 -14.79 3.96 -4.39
CA ALA A 108 -15.16 3.00 -5.43
C ALA A 108 -13.93 2.41 -6.13
N ARG A 109 -12.88 3.22 -6.36
CA ARG A 109 -11.62 2.71 -6.92
C ARG A 109 -10.87 1.81 -5.95
N ALA A 110 -10.82 2.15 -4.67
CA ALA A 110 -10.21 1.30 -3.65
C ALA A 110 -10.89 -0.08 -3.58
N ALA A 111 -12.22 -0.14 -3.55
CA ALA A 111 -12.97 -1.39 -3.56
C ALA A 111 -12.73 -2.20 -4.86
N SER A 112 -12.66 -1.53 -6.02
CA SER A 112 -12.34 -2.18 -7.29
C SER A 112 -10.89 -2.69 -7.34
N ALA A 113 -9.94 -2.00 -6.69
CA ALA A 113 -8.55 -2.43 -6.60
C ALA A 113 -8.39 -3.63 -5.66
N GLU A 114 -9.13 -3.66 -4.55
CA GLU A 114 -9.21 -4.81 -3.65
C GLU A 114 -9.75 -6.06 -4.36
N GLU A 115 -10.86 -5.93 -5.09
CA GLU A 115 -11.43 -7.05 -5.88
C GLU A 115 -10.42 -7.54 -6.93
N LEU A 116 -9.71 -6.62 -7.59
CA LEU A 116 -8.66 -6.97 -8.54
C LEU A 116 -7.50 -7.69 -7.86
N ALA A 117 -7.04 -7.22 -6.70
CA ALA A 117 -5.98 -7.85 -5.92
C ALA A 117 -6.36 -9.28 -5.53
N ALA A 118 -7.57 -9.47 -4.98
CA ALA A 118 -8.08 -10.79 -4.61
C ALA A 118 -8.21 -11.73 -5.81
N THR A 119 -8.69 -11.21 -6.95
CA THR A 119 -8.88 -11.99 -8.18
C THR A 119 -7.55 -12.42 -8.80
N LEU A 120 -6.55 -11.53 -8.79
CA LEU A 120 -5.22 -11.84 -9.31
C LEU A 120 -4.37 -12.63 -8.31
N GLY A 121 -4.71 -12.62 -7.01
CA GLY A 121 -3.78 -13.04 -5.97
C GLY A 121 -2.56 -12.13 -5.87
N ALA A 122 -2.74 -10.83 -6.13
CA ALA A 122 -1.67 -9.83 -6.07
C ALA A 122 -1.50 -9.28 -4.64
N ASP A 123 -0.26 -9.07 -4.22
CA ASP A 123 0.08 -8.45 -2.94
C ASP A 123 -0.07 -6.92 -3.02
N VAL A 124 0.30 -6.34 -4.16
CA VAL A 124 0.14 -4.91 -4.44
C VAL A 124 -0.53 -4.67 -5.79
N VAL A 125 -1.53 -3.79 -5.81
CA VAL A 125 -2.15 -3.29 -7.05
C VAL A 125 -1.91 -1.79 -7.16
N ILE A 126 -1.15 -1.36 -8.17
CA ILE A 126 -0.96 0.05 -8.51
C ILE A 126 -2.01 0.47 -9.53
N TYR A 127 -2.69 1.58 -9.27
CA TYR A 127 -3.73 2.12 -10.14
C TYR A 127 -3.74 3.65 -10.09
N GLY A 128 -4.66 4.27 -10.82
CA GLY A 128 -4.77 5.72 -10.82
C GLY A 128 -5.86 6.23 -11.74
N ALA A 129 -6.22 7.49 -11.51
CA ALA A 129 -7.23 8.20 -12.28
C ALA A 129 -6.65 9.49 -12.88
N LEU A 130 -7.06 9.81 -14.10
CA LEU A 130 -6.87 11.11 -14.74
C LEU A 130 -8.20 11.87 -14.65
N VAL A 131 -8.22 12.98 -13.92
CA VAL A 131 -9.38 13.88 -13.88
C VAL A 131 -9.20 14.91 -14.98
N GLU A 132 -10.13 14.96 -15.93
CA GLU A 132 -10.02 15.85 -17.10
C GLU A 132 -10.12 17.32 -16.70
N GLN A 133 -9.29 18.14 -17.34
CA GLN A 133 -9.33 19.61 -17.29
C GLN A 133 -9.16 20.17 -18.70
N GLU A 134 -9.40 21.47 -18.90
CA GLU A 134 -9.25 22.10 -20.21
C GLU A 134 -7.79 22.04 -20.70
N GLY A 135 -7.50 21.11 -21.62
CA GLY A 135 -6.17 20.91 -22.22
C GLY A 135 -5.13 20.20 -21.33
N SER A 136 -5.53 19.72 -20.16
CA SER A 136 -4.67 18.96 -19.24
C SER A 136 -5.49 17.93 -18.47
N ALA A 137 -4.84 17.07 -17.71
CA ALA A 137 -5.50 16.24 -16.71
C ALA A 137 -4.72 16.26 -15.40
N GLU A 138 -5.38 15.92 -14.31
CA GLU A 138 -4.72 15.66 -13.04
C GLU A 138 -4.63 14.16 -12.81
N LEU A 139 -3.39 13.65 -12.75
CA LEU A 139 -3.09 12.27 -12.41
C LEU A 139 -3.07 12.12 -10.89
N GLN A 140 -3.88 11.22 -10.36
CA GLN A 140 -3.81 10.75 -8.99
C GLN A 140 -3.35 9.28 -8.97
N PRO A 141 -2.06 9.00 -8.69
CA PRO A 141 -1.59 7.63 -8.48
C PRO A 141 -2.06 7.13 -7.11
N GLU A 142 -2.47 5.88 -7.08
CA GLU A 142 -2.95 5.16 -5.90
C GLU A 142 -2.38 3.75 -5.92
N PHE A 143 -2.32 3.09 -4.76
CA PHE A 143 -2.06 1.67 -4.70
C PHE A 143 -2.82 1.01 -3.57
N TYR A 144 -3.11 -0.26 -3.75
CA TYR A 144 -3.77 -1.11 -2.76
C TYR A 144 -2.80 -2.20 -2.31
N VAL A 145 -2.71 -2.42 -1.00
CA VAL A 145 -1.93 -3.51 -0.40
C VAL A 145 -2.87 -4.56 0.15
N SER A 146 -2.71 -5.80 -0.29
CA SER A 146 -3.49 -6.95 0.14
C SER A 146 -2.97 -7.51 1.47
N TYR A 147 -3.86 -8.08 2.28
CA TYR A 147 -3.50 -8.71 3.56
C TYR A 147 -2.57 -9.93 3.41
N ARG A 148 -2.61 -10.64 2.26
CA ARG A 148 -1.98 -11.97 2.09
C ARG A 148 -0.47 -12.00 2.38
N GLY A 149 0.26 -10.92 2.10
CA GLY A 149 1.70 -10.81 2.35
C GLY A 149 2.08 -9.94 3.55
N PHE A 150 1.09 -9.45 4.31
CA PHE A 150 1.28 -8.37 5.29
C PHE A 150 0.56 -8.66 6.60
N THR A 151 0.51 -9.93 7.03
CA THR A 151 -0.18 -10.34 8.27
C THR A 151 0.38 -9.65 9.51
N GLU A 152 1.70 -9.41 9.56
CA GLU A 152 2.37 -8.67 10.63
C GLU A 152 2.39 -7.16 10.39
N ALA A 153 1.93 -6.73 9.21
CA ALA A 153 1.92 -5.36 8.73
C ALA A 153 0.50 -4.89 8.42
N ALA A 154 -0.47 -5.28 9.24
CA ALA A 154 -1.88 -4.93 9.01
C ALA A 154 -2.04 -3.42 8.77
N ASP A 155 -1.20 -2.58 9.40
CA ASP A 155 -1.16 -1.12 9.24
C ASP A 155 -0.90 -0.63 7.81
N LEU A 156 -0.29 -1.46 6.97
CA LEU A 156 -0.03 -1.20 5.57
C LEU A 156 -1.15 -1.67 4.64
N VAL A 157 -2.10 -2.45 5.13
CA VAL A 157 -3.19 -3.01 4.31
C VAL A 157 -4.19 -1.93 3.90
N GLY A 158 -4.75 -2.10 2.70
CA GLY A 158 -5.78 -1.23 2.15
C GLY A 158 -5.25 -0.21 1.12
N PRO A 159 -6.06 0.80 0.78
CA PRO A 159 -5.73 1.79 -0.25
C PRO A 159 -4.84 2.91 0.28
N HIS A 160 -3.92 3.38 -0.56
CA HIS A 160 -2.98 4.47 -0.28
C HIS A 160 -2.90 5.42 -1.47
N GLU A 161 -2.75 6.71 -1.15
CA GLU A 161 -2.50 7.75 -2.15
C GLU A 161 -1.02 8.09 -2.18
N LEU A 162 -0.50 8.38 -3.37
CA LEU A 162 0.86 8.91 -3.53
C LEU A 162 0.83 10.44 -3.61
N GLY A 163 0.25 11.05 -2.57
CA GLY A 163 0.10 12.51 -2.42
C GLY A 163 -0.96 13.14 -3.31
N ARG A 164 -0.92 14.48 -3.42
CA ARG A 164 -1.91 15.28 -4.19
C ARG A 164 -1.86 15.02 -5.69
N PRO A 165 -2.92 15.27 -6.48
CA PRO A 165 -2.86 15.06 -7.93
C PRO A 165 -1.74 15.82 -8.64
N VAL A 166 -1.18 15.25 -9.70
CA VAL A 166 -0.13 15.84 -10.55
C VAL A 166 -0.71 16.24 -11.89
N ARG A 167 -0.53 17.49 -12.28
CA ARG A 167 -0.92 17.94 -13.62
C ARG A 167 -0.09 17.24 -14.70
N VAL A 168 -0.76 16.76 -15.73
CA VAL A 168 -0.19 16.17 -16.94
C VAL A 168 -0.84 16.78 -18.17
N ASP A 169 -0.05 17.02 -19.21
CA ASP A 169 -0.57 17.50 -20.49
C ASP A 169 -1.23 16.36 -21.25
N VAL A 170 -2.39 16.63 -21.86
CA VAL A 170 -3.09 15.69 -22.74
C VAL A 170 -3.20 16.27 -24.16
N PRO A 171 -2.90 15.50 -25.21
CA PRO A 171 -2.56 14.08 -25.22
C PRO A 171 -1.15 13.79 -24.66
N VAL A 172 -1.00 12.64 -23.99
CA VAL A 172 0.27 12.23 -23.36
C VAL A 172 1.29 11.87 -24.45
N GLN A 173 2.42 12.57 -24.41
CA GLN A 173 3.57 12.35 -25.27
C GLN A 173 4.70 11.75 -24.43
N ALA A 174 5.23 10.60 -24.83
CA ALA A 174 6.31 9.95 -24.08
C ALA A 174 7.52 10.88 -23.93
N GLN A 175 7.83 11.66 -24.97
CA GLN A 175 8.99 12.57 -25.00
C GLN A 175 8.88 13.76 -24.04
N THR A 176 7.68 14.13 -23.58
CA THR A 176 7.52 15.22 -22.61
C THR A 176 7.72 14.73 -21.18
N LEU A 177 7.56 13.42 -20.95
CA LEU A 177 7.79 12.76 -19.67
C LEU A 177 9.19 12.12 -19.61
N GLU A 178 9.66 11.53 -20.70
CA GLU A 178 10.97 10.89 -20.83
C GLU A 178 12.06 11.95 -21.10
N GLY A 179 13.05 12.06 -20.20
CA GLY A 179 14.20 12.95 -20.38
C GLY A 179 14.14 14.27 -19.61
N VAL A 180 12.98 14.63 -19.06
CA VAL A 180 12.87 15.72 -18.08
C VAL A 180 13.01 15.11 -16.69
N ALA A 181 14.25 14.86 -16.24
CA ALA A 181 14.53 14.26 -14.94
C ALA A 181 13.84 15.00 -13.77
N GLU A 182 13.52 16.28 -13.97
CA GLU A 182 12.87 17.15 -12.99
C GLU A 182 11.34 17.13 -13.02
N HIS A 183 10.70 16.38 -13.94
CA HIS A 183 9.24 16.36 -14.01
C HIS A 183 8.64 15.69 -12.75
N PRO A 184 7.61 16.26 -12.09
CA PRO A 184 7.04 15.70 -10.86
C PRO A 184 6.54 14.26 -10.99
N VAL A 185 6.00 13.89 -12.16
CA VAL A 185 5.59 12.50 -12.45
C VAL A 185 6.78 11.55 -12.37
N ASN A 186 7.98 11.96 -12.82
CA ASN A 186 9.18 11.13 -12.77
C ASN A 186 9.70 10.93 -11.36
N ALA A 187 9.66 11.99 -10.54
CA ALA A 187 10.02 11.91 -9.13
C ALA A 187 9.09 10.92 -8.41
N ARG A 188 7.77 11.04 -8.61
CA ARG A 188 6.80 10.11 -8.02
C ARG A 188 6.89 8.70 -8.55
N ALA A 189 7.17 8.52 -9.84
CA ALA A 189 7.41 7.20 -10.42
C ALA A 189 8.59 6.50 -9.76
N LYS A 190 9.70 7.24 -9.57
CA LYS A 190 10.89 6.72 -8.87
C LYS A 190 10.57 6.38 -7.41
N ALA A 191 9.90 7.28 -6.70
CA ALA A 191 9.48 7.04 -5.32
C ALA A 191 8.56 5.81 -5.22
N LEU A 192 7.59 5.66 -6.12
CA LEU A 192 6.69 4.52 -6.15
C LEU A 192 7.44 3.20 -6.39
N SER A 193 8.45 3.19 -7.27
CA SER A 193 9.31 2.02 -7.43
C SER A 193 10.03 1.66 -6.14
N LEU A 194 10.61 2.64 -5.45
CA LEU A 194 11.32 2.43 -4.18
C LEU A 194 10.37 1.97 -3.08
N ILE A 195 9.15 2.53 -3.01
CA ILE A 195 8.10 2.07 -2.09
C ILE A 195 7.72 0.62 -2.41
N ALA A 196 7.51 0.26 -3.68
CA ALA A 196 7.18 -1.11 -4.07
C ALA A 196 8.28 -2.11 -3.71
N LEU A 197 9.55 -1.72 -3.85
CA LEU A 197 10.70 -2.52 -3.42
C LEU A 197 10.76 -2.65 -1.89
N GLY A 198 10.52 -1.55 -1.17
CA GLY A 198 10.45 -1.56 0.29
C GLY A 198 9.33 -2.45 0.81
N LEU A 199 8.15 -2.40 0.19
CA LEU A 199 7.03 -3.30 0.48
C LEU A 199 7.36 -4.77 0.17
N ALA A 200 8.09 -5.04 -0.92
CA ALA A 200 8.55 -6.38 -1.24
C ALA A 200 9.51 -6.92 -0.17
N SER A 201 10.48 -6.12 0.28
CA SER A 201 11.38 -6.47 1.38
C SER A 201 10.63 -6.63 2.71
N TYR A 202 9.66 -5.76 2.98
CA TYR A 202 8.85 -5.81 4.20
C TYR A 202 8.03 -7.10 4.27
N ALA A 203 7.41 -7.53 3.16
CA ALA A 203 6.62 -8.76 3.09
C ALA A 203 7.43 -10.06 3.33
N LEU A 204 8.75 -9.94 3.48
CA LEU A 204 9.68 -11.04 3.71
C LEU A 204 10.45 -10.87 5.01
N ASP A 205 10.00 -9.95 5.86
CA ASP A 205 10.59 -9.61 7.15
C ASP A 205 12.03 -9.06 7.04
N ASP A 206 12.47 -8.61 5.85
CA ASP A 206 13.74 -7.88 5.68
C ASP A 206 13.52 -6.39 5.95
N TYR A 207 13.23 -6.09 7.21
CA TYR A 207 12.88 -4.75 7.66
C TYR A 207 14.01 -3.73 7.49
N HIS A 208 15.28 -4.17 7.55
CA HIS A 208 16.43 -3.31 7.27
C HIS A 208 16.45 -2.88 5.79
N GLN A 209 16.27 -3.81 4.87
CA GLN A 209 16.24 -3.48 3.44
C GLN A 209 14.99 -2.68 3.07
N ALA A 210 13.84 -2.99 3.69
CA ALA A 210 12.62 -2.22 3.53
C ALA A 210 12.82 -0.76 3.95
N PHE A 211 13.38 -0.55 5.14
CA PHE A 211 13.72 0.78 5.66
C PHE A 211 14.63 1.54 4.69
N ALA A 212 15.72 0.92 4.20
CA ALA A 212 16.63 1.55 3.26
C ALA A 212 15.95 1.98 1.94
N TYR A 213 15.00 1.19 1.44
CA TYR A 213 14.23 1.58 0.25
C TYR A 213 13.25 2.72 0.53
N PHE A 214 12.58 2.73 1.68
CA PHE A 214 11.71 3.83 2.08
C PHE A 214 12.50 5.13 2.31
N GLU A 215 13.70 5.04 2.90
CA GLU A 215 14.61 6.18 3.05
C GLU A 215 15.05 6.72 1.69
N ALA A 216 15.43 5.83 0.76
CA ALA A 216 15.75 6.24 -0.61
C ALA A 216 14.54 6.88 -1.32
N ALA A 217 13.31 6.41 -1.03
CA ALA A 217 12.09 7.01 -1.56
C ALA A 217 11.91 8.44 -1.04
N GLU A 218 12.10 8.66 0.26
CA GLU A 218 12.09 9.99 0.91
C GLU A 218 13.06 10.94 0.20
N GLN A 219 14.29 10.47 -0.05
CA GLN A 219 15.36 11.25 -0.67
C GLN A 219 15.19 11.47 -2.18
N THR A 220 14.06 11.07 -2.77
CA THR A 220 13.81 11.25 -4.20
C THR A 220 13.83 12.74 -4.57
N PRO A 221 14.75 13.17 -5.47
CA PRO A 221 14.83 14.57 -5.86
C PRO A 221 13.54 15.05 -6.53
N ASN A 222 13.20 16.32 -6.31
CA ASN A 222 12.02 16.96 -6.90
C ASN A 222 10.67 16.34 -6.50
N TRP A 223 10.63 15.58 -5.39
CA TRP A 223 9.39 15.19 -4.74
C TRP A 223 9.13 16.10 -3.52
N PRO A 224 8.19 17.06 -3.60
CA PRO A 224 7.93 17.97 -2.49
C PRO A 224 7.40 17.24 -1.25
N THR A 225 7.77 17.71 -0.06
CA THR A 225 7.29 17.14 1.21
C THR A 225 5.77 17.13 1.33
N SER A 226 5.09 18.18 0.84
CA SER A 226 3.62 18.28 0.85
C SER A 226 2.91 17.47 -0.25
N ALA A 227 3.65 16.62 -0.97
CA ALA A 227 3.14 15.88 -2.13
C ALA A 227 3.08 14.37 -1.88
N GLY A 228 2.70 13.92 -0.68
CA GLY A 228 2.51 12.50 -0.36
C GLY A 228 3.63 11.86 0.44
N LYS A 229 4.57 12.65 0.99
CA LYS A 229 5.67 12.09 1.79
C LYS A 229 5.20 11.58 3.15
N GLU A 230 4.04 12.00 3.64
CA GLU A 230 3.43 11.47 4.86
C GLU A 230 3.33 9.94 4.85
N LEU A 231 3.02 9.35 3.69
CA LEU A 231 3.00 7.90 3.51
C LEU A 231 4.39 7.27 3.64
N VAL A 232 5.45 7.93 3.16
CA VAL A 232 6.82 7.41 3.28
C VAL A 232 7.24 7.41 4.75
N TYR A 233 6.90 8.46 5.48
CA TYR A 233 7.18 8.53 6.92
C TYR A 233 6.35 7.49 7.69
N LEU A 234 5.10 7.23 7.32
CA LEU A 234 4.35 6.09 7.85
C LEU A 234 5.08 4.75 7.60
N LEU A 235 5.58 4.53 6.38
CA LEU A 235 6.30 3.30 6.02
C LEU A 235 7.62 3.15 6.78
N LEU A 236 8.36 4.25 6.97
CA LEU A 236 9.57 4.29 7.79
C LEU A 236 9.26 3.99 9.26
N GLY A 237 8.23 4.62 9.84
CA GLY A 237 7.79 4.35 11.21
C GLY A 237 7.37 2.89 11.41
N ASN A 238 6.64 2.31 10.46
CA ASN A 238 6.26 0.90 10.50
C ASN A 238 7.47 -0.03 10.38
N ALA A 239 8.46 0.29 9.55
CA ALA A 239 9.68 -0.49 9.42
C ALA A 239 10.54 -0.40 10.70
N SER A 240 10.73 0.79 11.27
CA SER A 240 11.42 0.96 12.56
C SER A 240 10.69 0.23 13.69
N SER A 241 9.35 0.28 13.73
CA SER A 241 8.57 -0.48 14.73
C SER A 241 8.84 -1.99 14.65
N GLN A 242 8.98 -2.56 13.44
CA GLN A 242 9.33 -3.98 13.28
C GLN A 242 10.79 -4.26 13.61
N LEU A 243 11.71 -3.35 13.29
CA LEU A 243 13.10 -3.45 13.73
C LEU A 243 13.19 -3.47 15.25
N ALA A 244 12.43 -2.62 15.94
CA ALA A 244 12.33 -2.66 17.40
C ALA A 244 11.82 -4.02 17.90
N ALA A 245 10.76 -4.56 17.29
CA ALA A 245 10.16 -5.83 17.69
C ALA A 245 11.09 -7.03 17.48
N THR A 246 11.87 -7.03 16.39
CA THR A 246 12.75 -8.14 16.01
C THR A 246 14.14 -8.08 16.65
N THR A 247 14.69 -6.87 16.84
CA THR A 247 16.01 -6.67 17.47
C THR A 247 15.93 -6.44 18.97
N LEU A 248 14.74 -6.13 19.49
CA LEU A 248 14.49 -5.74 20.88
C LEU A 248 15.21 -4.45 21.30
N ASP A 249 15.64 -3.62 20.33
CA ASP A 249 16.30 -2.35 20.57
C ASP A 249 15.26 -1.21 20.62
N SER A 250 15.15 -0.56 21.80
CA SER A 250 14.22 0.54 22.01
C SER A 250 14.55 1.79 21.19
N ALA A 251 15.78 1.93 20.68
CA ALA A 251 16.15 3.07 19.84
C ALA A 251 15.31 3.13 18.56
N TYR A 252 14.87 1.98 18.03
CA TYR A 252 13.98 1.93 16.87
C TYR A 252 12.53 2.34 17.22
N VAL A 253 12.12 2.25 18.48
CA VAL A 253 10.81 2.77 18.92
C VAL A 253 10.82 4.30 18.90
N ASP A 254 11.90 4.91 19.40
CA ASP A 254 12.07 6.36 19.34
C ASP A 254 12.11 6.85 17.89
N GLU A 255 12.86 6.17 17.02
CA GLU A 255 12.90 6.49 15.59
C GLU A 255 11.53 6.33 14.91
N ALA A 256 10.76 5.29 15.27
CA ALA A 256 9.41 5.12 14.74
C ALA A 256 8.50 6.29 15.12
N LEU A 257 8.57 6.75 16.38
CA LEU A 257 7.81 7.91 16.87
C LEU A 257 8.16 9.19 16.10
N ASP A 258 9.45 9.45 15.88
CA ASP A 258 9.92 10.61 15.10
C ASP A 258 9.34 10.60 13.67
N TYR A 259 9.26 9.43 13.03
CA TYR A 259 8.67 9.30 11.71
C TYR A 259 7.16 9.47 11.70
N TYR A 260 6.43 8.90 12.66
CA TYR A 260 4.99 9.15 12.75
C TYR A 260 4.70 10.62 13.03
N ASP A 261 5.48 11.28 13.87
CA ASP A 261 5.34 12.72 14.12
C ASP A 261 5.60 13.53 12.85
N THR A 262 6.63 13.19 12.08
CA THR A 262 6.89 13.83 10.78
C THR A 262 5.72 13.63 9.80
N ALA A 263 5.10 12.43 9.78
CA ALA A 263 3.91 12.17 8.96
C ALA A 263 2.73 13.06 9.39
N LEU A 264 2.52 13.22 10.70
CA LEU A 264 1.44 14.02 11.29
C LEU A 264 1.67 15.53 11.17
N GLU A 265 2.92 15.99 11.10
CA GLU A 265 3.23 17.39 10.76
C GLU A 265 2.77 17.74 9.34
N ILE A 266 2.83 16.78 8.41
CA ILE A 266 2.41 16.95 7.02
C ILE A 266 0.88 16.79 6.89
N ALA A 267 0.34 15.76 7.55
CA ALA A 267 -1.08 15.41 7.53
C ALA A 267 -1.58 15.11 8.96
N PRO A 268 -2.07 16.13 9.70
CA PRO A 268 -2.44 15.99 11.11
C PRO A 268 -3.58 15.00 11.40
N ASP A 269 -4.43 14.73 10.40
CA ASP A 269 -5.54 13.81 10.43
C ASP A 269 -5.20 12.45 9.78
N PHE A 270 -3.91 12.12 9.62
CA PHE A 270 -3.51 10.87 9.02
C PHE A 270 -3.70 9.70 10.00
N ALA A 271 -4.92 9.15 10.02
CA ALA A 271 -5.36 8.11 10.96
C ALA A 271 -4.39 6.93 11.11
N ARG A 272 -3.74 6.50 10.01
CA ARG A 272 -2.72 5.43 10.04
C ARG A 272 -1.48 5.81 10.85
N ALA A 273 -0.99 7.04 10.69
CA ALA A 273 0.16 7.52 11.45
C ALA A 273 -0.20 7.75 12.93
N LEU A 274 -1.42 8.21 13.23
CA LEU A 274 -1.93 8.28 14.61
C LEU A 274 -1.98 6.88 15.26
N ALA A 275 -2.52 5.88 14.55
CA ALA A 275 -2.58 4.51 15.04
C ALA A 275 -1.17 3.90 15.25
N GLY A 276 -0.26 4.10 14.28
CA GLY A 276 1.15 3.70 14.39
C GLY A 276 1.85 4.37 15.57
N LYS A 277 1.64 5.67 15.77
CA LYS A 277 2.15 6.41 16.93
C LYS A 277 1.63 5.82 18.23
N ALA A 278 0.32 5.57 18.35
CA ALA A 278 -0.26 4.96 19.54
C ALA A 278 0.38 3.59 19.84
N ALA A 279 0.60 2.76 18.81
CA ALA A 279 1.26 1.47 18.94
C ALA A 279 2.72 1.59 19.41
N ALA A 280 3.48 2.52 18.85
CA ALA A 280 4.87 2.77 19.27
C ALA A 280 4.95 3.36 20.69
N THR A 281 4.05 4.26 21.07
CA THR A 281 3.92 4.77 22.44
C THR A 281 3.58 3.63 23.41
N TYR A 282 2.72 2.69 23.01
CA TYR A 282 2.45 1.49 23.80
C TYR A 282 3.71 0.62 23.97
N GLN A 283 4.49 0.41 22.91
CA GLN A 283 5.77 -0.33 23.00
C GLN A 283 6.74 0.35 23.98
N LEU A 284 6.87 1.67 23.91
CA LEU A 284 7.69 2.45 24.84
C LEU A 284 7.21 2.31 26.29
N ALA A 285 5.88 2.30 26.50
CA ALA A 285 5.25 2.06 27.80
C ALA A 285 5.65 0.72 28.41
N LEU A 286 5.99 -0.30 27.63
CA LEU A 286 6.40 -1.61 28.17
C LEU A 286 7.81 -1.60 28.78
N GLY A 287 8.60 -0.55 28.53
CA GLY A 287 9.97 -0.41 28.98
C GLY A 287 10.93 -1.30 28.20
N ASP A 288 11.85 -1.96 28.90
CA ASP A 288 12.84 -2.84 28.29
C ASP A 288 12.17 -4.05 27.59
N LEU A 289 12.24 -4.06 26.26
CA LEU A 289 11.61 -5.04 25.40
C LEU A 289 12.23 -6.44 25.52
N GLU A 290 13.47 -6.56 26.02
CA GLU A 290 14.10 -7.85 26.27
C GLU A 290 13.55 -8.51 27.53
N THR A 291 13.39 -7.72 28.61
CA THR A 291 13.04 -8.27 29.92
C THR A 291 11.54 -8.22 30.24
N ARG A 292 10.79 -7.30 29.59
CA ARG A 292 9.32 -7.13 29.66
C ARG A 292 8.73 -7.34 31.06
N ARG A 293 9.34 -6.74 32.07
CA ARG A 293 8.84 -6.89 33.45
C ARG A 293 7.72 -5.90 33.70
N GLY A 294 6.61 -6.37 34.26
CA GLY A 294 5.48 -5.50 34.62
C GLY A 294 5.85 -4.30 35.51
N SER A 295 6.95 -4.39 36.29
CA SER A 295 7.47 -3.28 37.10
C SER A 295 8.11 -2.14 36.29
N GLN A 296 8.42 -2.36 35.01
CA GLN A 296 8.99 -1.36 34.11
C GLN A 296 7.92 -0.67 33.26
N VAL A 297 6.66 -1.11 33.36
CA VAL A 297 5.58 -0.51 32.61
C VAL A 297 5.35 0.92 33.10
N ASP A 298 5.33 1.88 32.18
CA ASP A 298 5.05 3.29 32.45
C ASP A 298 3.54 3.57 32.24
N PRO A 299 2.77 3.79 33.32
CA PRO A 299 1.34 4.05 33.20
C PRO A 299 1.01 5.35 32.46
N ALA A 300 1.88 6.36 32.51
CA ALA A 300 1.63 7.63 31.83
C ALA A 300 1.69 7.47 30.31
N LEU A 301 2.62 6.64 29.82
CA LEU A 301 2.69 6.30 28.40
C LEU A 301 1.54 5.40 27.95
N LEU A 302 1.01 4.53 28.83
CA LEU A 302 -0.23 3.80 28.55
C LEU A 302 -1.43 4.74 28.41
N ASP A 303 -1.56 5.74 29.30
CA ASP A 303 -2.60 6.77 29.21
C ASP A 303 -2.48 7.58 27.91
N GLU A 304 -1.26 7.93 27.51
CA GLU A 304 -0.99 8.64 26.25
C GLU A 304 -1.38 7.79 25.04
N SER A 305 -0.94 6.54 24.98
CA SER A 305 -1.28 5.61 23.90
C SER A 305 -2.79 5.40 23.79
N GLU A 306 -3.49 5.21 24.91
CA GLU A 306 -4.95 5.09 24.94
C GLU A 306 -5.62 6.35 24.38
N ALA A 307 -5.16 7.53 24.79
CA ALA A 307 -5.72 8.80 24.33
C ALA A 307 -5.56 8.98 22.81
N ILE A 308 -4.40 8.61 22.26
CA ILE A 308 -4.16 8.67 20.81
C ILE A 308 -5.09 7.68 20.09
N TYR A 309 -5.19 6.43 20.54
CA TYR A 309 -6.10 5.44 19.96
C TYR A 309 -7.55 5.93 19.93
N ARG A 310 -8.04 6.52 21.02
CA ARG A 310 -9.40 7.09 21.05
C ARG A 310 -9.57 8.26 20.07
N ALA A 311 -8.54 9.10 19.89
CA ALA A 311 -8.59 10.17 18.90
C ALA A 311 -8.63 9.63 17.46
N VAL A 312 -8.02 8.47 17.19
CA VAL A 312 -8.07 7.81 15.87
C VAL A 312 -9.51 7.45 15.50
N LEU A 313 -10.35 6.98 16.43
CA LEU A 313 -11.75 6.62 16.16
C LEU A 313 -12.60 7.81 15.69
N GLU A 314 -12.19 9.04 16.01
CA GLU A 314 -12.85 10.27 15.58
C GLU A 314 -12.26 10.82 14.27
N THR A 315 -11.24 10.17 13.72
CA THR A 315 -10.53 10.61 12.52
C THR A 315 -11.05 9.85 11.30
N PRO A 316 -11.50 10.54 10.23
CA PRO A 316 -11.95 9.88 9.01
C PRO A 316 -10.87 8.98 8.39
N ALA A 317 -11.22 7.74 8.09
CA ALA A 317 -10.35 6.81 7.39
C ALA A 317 -11.14 5.98 6.36
N PRO A 318 -10.49 5.50 5.28
CA PRO A 318 -11.12 4.54 4.38
C PRO A 318 -11.49 3.25 5.14
N GLU A 319 -12.68 2.70 4.91
CA GLU A 319 -13.13 1.45 5.56
C GLU A 319 -12.13 0.31 5.33
N ALA A 320 -11.62 0.18 4.10
CA ALA A 320 -10.62 -0.81 3.72
C ALA A 320 -9.25 -0.67 4.41
N ALA A 321 -9.03 0.39 5.19
CA ALA A 321 -7.84 0.54 6.03
C ALA A 321 -7.95 -0.20 7.38
N GLU A 322 -9.14 -0.69 7.73
CA GLU A 322 -9.45 -1.43 8.96
C GLU A 322 -8.94 -0.74 10.24
N ILE A 323 -9.04 0.60 10.27
CA ILE A 323 -8.51 1.41 11.38
C ILE A 323 -9.21 1.07 12.70
N ASP A 324 -10.53 0.96 12.70
CA ASP A 324 -11.30 0.63 13.90
C ASP A 324 -10.85 -0.68 14.54
N LEU A 325 -10.66 -1.72 13.72
CA LEU A 325 -10.20 -3.03 14.19
C LEU A 325 -8.84 -2.93 14.90
N LYS A 326 -7.90 -2.19 14.32
CA LYS A 326 -6.56 -1.98 14.88
C LYS A 326 -6.60 -1.19 16.18
N VAL A 327 -7.42 -0.14 16.21
CA VAL A 327 -7.58 0.69 17.39
C VAL A 327 -8.14 -0.12 18.55
N HIS A 328 -9.22 -0.86 18.33
CA HIS A 328 -9.81 -1.72 19.34
C HIS A 328 -8.83 -2.81 19.81
N PHE A 329 -8.09 -3.44 18.88
CA PHE A 329 -7.06 -4.39 19.25
C PHE A 329 -5.97 -3.76 20.15
N GLY A 330 -5.48 -2.57 19.81
CA GLY A 330 -4.49 -1.82 20.60
C GLY A 330 -5.02 -1.42 21.98
N LEU A 331 -6.26 -0.93 22.06
CA LEU A 331 -6.95 -0.63 23.32
C LEU A 331 -7.07 -1.88 24.21
N GLY A 332 -7.45 -3.01 23.61
CA GLY A 332 -7.50 -4.30 24.30
C GLY A 332 -6.15 -4.73 24.88
N GLN A 333 -5.05 -4.51 24.14
CA GLN A 333 -3.68 -4.76 24.62
C GLN A 333 -3.31 -3.87 25.81
N ILE A 334 -3.62 -2.56 25.73
CA ILE A 334 -3.38 -1.61 26.83
C ILE A 334 -4.13 -2.06 28.09
N PHE A 335 -5.42 -2.37 27.98
CA PHE A 335 -6.22 -2.81 29.13
C PHE A 335 -5.76 -4.15 29.69
N LEU A 336 -5.28 -5.07 28.85
CA LEU A 336 -4.70 -6.32 29.32
C LEU A 336 -3.42 -6.07 30.15
N VAL A 337 -2.54 -5.17 29.69
CA VAL A 337 -1.33 -4.80 30.44
C VAL A 337 -1.70 -4.16 31.78
N ARG A 338 -2.64 -3.19 31.79
CA ARG A 338 -3.13 -2.58 33.04
C ARG A 338 -3.71 -3.61 34.00
N HIS A 339 -4.44 -4.61 33.52
CA HIS A 339 -4.95 -5.68 34.38
C HIS A 339 -3.83 -6.40 35.16
N TYR A 340 -2.70 -6.67 34.51
CA TYR A 340 -1.58 -7.37 35.14
C TYR A 340 -0.73 -6.48 36.05
N VAL A 341 -0.61 -5.19 35.75
CA VAL A 341 0.28 -4.27 36.47
C VAL A 341 -0.46 -3.52 37.60
N GLU A 342 -1.68 -3.08 37.35
CA GLU A 342 -2.46 -2.24 38.27
C GLU A 342 -3.55 -3.04 39.02
N GLY A 343 -4.00 -4.17 38.45
CA GLY A 343 -5.16 -4.91 38.93
C GLY A 343 -6.49 -4.24 38.56
N GLY A 344 -7.62 -4.70 39.12
CA GLY A 344 -8.94 -4.11 38.86
C GLY A 344 -9.69 -4.70 37.66
N ASP A 345 -10.71 -3.98 37.18
CA ASP A 345 -11.67 -4.46 36.17
C ASP A 345 -11.23 -4.22 34.71
N TRP A 346 -9.94 -3.99 34.48
CA TRP A 346 -9.39 -3.78 33.14
C TRP A 346 -9.59 -4.99 32.22
N LEU A 347 -9.69 -6.21 32.75
CA LEU A 347 -9.97 -7.41 31.95
C LEU A 347 -11.36 -7.37 31.31
N ALA A 348 -12.36 -6.73 31.96
CA ALA A 348 -13.67 -6.57 31.36
C ALA A 348 -13.63 -5.57 30.20
N GLN A 349 -12.86 -4.48 30.34
CA GLN A 349 -12.65 -3.50 29.28
C GLN A 349 -11.89 -4.12 28.09
N ALA A 350 -10.81 -4.87 28.35
CA ALA A 350 -10.04 -5.57 27.32
C ALA A 350 -10.84 -6.57 26.49
N ARG A 351 -11.96 -7.10 27.03
CA ARG A 351 -12.88 -8.00 26.32
C ARG A 351 -14.00 -7.28 25.57
N ALA A 352 -14.25 -6.03 25.92
CA ALA A 352 -15.26 -5.20 25.28
C ALA A 352 -14.74 -4.57 23.99
N GLU A 353 -13.44 -4.30 23.95
CA GLU A 353 -12.67 -4.03 22.73
C GLU A 353 -12.51 -5.30 21.88
#